data_AF-A0A6L5YZI3-F1
#
_entry.id   AF-A0A6L5YZI3-F1
#
_cell.length_a   1.000
_cell.length_b   1.000
_cell.length_c   1.000
_cell.angle_alpha   90.00
_cell.angle_beta   90.00
_cell.angle_gamma   90.00
#
_symmetry.space_group_name_H-M   'P 1'
#
loop_
_entity.id
_entity.type
_entity.pdbx_description
1 polymer ?
#
loop_
_entity_poly.entity_id
_entity_poly.type
_entity_poly.pdbx_seq_one_letter_code
_entity_poly.pdbx_strand_id
1 'polypeptide(L)'
;MHLDLDALSPRDRYKLLTAVVIPRPVAWVTTASVDGVVNAAPFSFFNVFGEDPATVILGLEHRAGGARKDTTRNIDASGEFVVNIATPALTKAMVATAAAYGADEGEPAALGLATAASVKVRPPRLADAPVAIECRKIVALAFGPGREVLVGQAVGLAARDGLIDADRLHVDWGGDWPVARLFADRYARLEEIDRHPIPTVPAK
;
A
#
# COMPACT_ATOMS: atom_id res chain seq x y z
N MET A 1 18.53 -7.41 -26.89
CA MET A 1 17.14 -7.09 -27.31
C MET A 1 16.81 -5.70 -26.79
N HIS A 2 16.15 -4.88 -27.59
CA HIS A 2 15.72 -3.53 -27.21
C HIS A 2 14.26 -3.34 -27.63
N LEU A 3 13.44 -2.81 -26.74
CA LEU A 3 12.02 -2.51 -26.99
C LEU A 3 11.81 -1.01 -26.82
N ASP A 4 11.29 -0.37 -27.85
CA ASP A 4 10.80 1.01 -27.76
C ASP A 4 9.42 1.00 -27.08
N LEU A 5 9.34 1.59 -25.88
CA LEU A 5 8.09 1.64 -25.12
C LEU A 5 7.07 2.57 -25.76
N ASP A 6 7.48 3.60 -26.51
CA ASP A 6 6.56 4.54 -27.15
C ASP A 6 5.77 3.90 -28.29
N ALA A 7 6.35 2.89 -28.94
CA ALA A 7 5.67 2.07 -29.94
C ALA A 7 4.66 1.06 -29.35
N LEU A 8 4.63 0.86 -28.03
CA LEU A 8 3.75 -0.12 -27.39
C LEU A 8 2.42 0.47 -26.93
N SER A 9 1.39 -0.38 -26.89
CA SER A 9 0.11 -0.02 -26.28
C SER A 9 0.25 0.23 -24.77
N PRO A 10 -0.62 1.04 -24.14
CA PRO A 10 -0.60 1.23 -22.69
C PRO A 10 -0.68 -0.07 -21.88
N ARG A 11 -1.42 -1.06 -22.38
CA ARG A 11 -1.55 -2.38 -21.76
C ARG A 11 -0.23 -3.16 -21.78
N ASP A 12 0.49 -3.12 -22.89
CA ASP A 12 1.78 -3.81 -23.02
C ASP A 12 2.85 -3.12 -22.18
N ARG A 13 2.87 -1.79 -22.16
CA ARG A 13 3.73 -1.02 -21.24
C ARG A 13 3.48 -1.43 -19.79
N TYR A 14 2.21 -1.48 -19.37
CA TYR A 14 1.84 -1.93 -18.02
C TYR A 14 2.32 -3.36 -17.73
N LYS A 15 2.06 -4.30 -18.64
CA LYS A 15 2.46 -5.70 -18.49
C LYS A 15 3.98 -5.85 -18.32
N LEU A 16 4.77 -5.16 -19.14
CA LEU A 16 6.22 -5.22 -19.08
C LEU A 16 6.77 -4.55 -17.81
N LEU A 17 6.34 -3.31 -17.53
CA LEU A 17 6.83 -2.56 -16.38
C LEU A 17 6.50 -3.25 -15.05
N THR A 18 5.28 -3.78 -14.90
CA THR A 18 4.90 -4.53 -13.68
C THR A 18 5.54 -5.91 -13.57
N ALA A 19 6.18 -6.42 -14.62
CA ALA A 19 6.95 -7.67 -14.59
C ALA A 19 8.44 -7.47 -14.31
N VAL A 20 8.98 -6.28 -14.61
CA VAL A 20 10.40 -5.97 -14.38
C VAL A 20 10.61 -5.20 -13.06
N VAL A 21 9.68 -4.33 -12.68
CA VAL A 21 9.72 -3.63 -11.38
C VAL A 21 9.06 -4.52 -10.33
N ILE A 22 9.84 -5.48 -9.83
CA ILE A 22 9.47 -6.48 -8.83
C ILE A 22 10.63 -6.75 -7.85
N PRO A 23 10.35 -7.28 -6.65
CA PRO A 23 9.03 -7.33 -6.03
C PRO A 23 8.51 -5.93 -5.69
N ARG A 24 7.20 -5.73 -5.74
CA ARG A 24 6.57 -4.50 -5.25
C ARG A 24 5.96 -4.74 -3.87
N PRO A 25 6.15 -3.84 -2.89
CA PRO A 25 5.41 -3.91 -1.65
C PRO A 25 3.92 -3.67 -1.93
N VAL A 26 3.06 -4.15 -1.03
CA VAL A 26 1.60 -3.98 -1.15
C VAL A 26 1.10 -3.14 0.01
N ALA A 27 0.48 -2.01 -0.31
CA ALA A 27 -0.31 -1.25 0.64
C ALA A 27 -1.74 -1.79 0.65
N TRP A 28 -2.18 -2.39 1.74
CA TRP A 28 -3.59 -2.75 1.92
C TRP A 28 -4.31 -1.58 2.60
N VAL A 29 -4.91 -0.72 1.79
CA VAL A 29 -5.34 0.61 2.21
C VAL A 29 -6.76 0.57 2.74
N THR A 30 -6.96 1.01 3.99
CA THR A 30 -8.30 1.30 4.53
C THR A 30 -8.62 2.78 4.47
N THR A 31 -9.86 3.10 4.10
CA THR A 31 -10.43 4.45 4.11
C THR A 31 -11.84 4.41 4.69
N ALA A 32 -12.40 5.57 5.02
CA ALA A 32 -13.80 5.69 5.42
C ALA A 32 -14.52 6.69 4.52
N SER A 33 -15.74 6.35 4.10
CA SER A 33 -16.63 7.28 3.41
C SER A 33 -17.16 8.34 4.38
N VAL A 34 -17.84 9.36 3.85
CA VAL A 34 -18.50 10.39 4.67
C VAL A 34 -19.59 9.81 5.58
N ASP A 35 -20.22 8.72 5.15
CA ASP A 35 -21.26 8.00 5.89
C ASP A 35 -20.68 6.96 6.86
N GLY A 36 -19.35 6.86 6.97
CA GLY A 36 -18.66 5.94 7.88
C GLY A 36 -18.47 4.53 7.35
N VAL A 37 -18.82 4.25 6.09
CA VAL A 37 -18.55 2.94 5.45
C VAL A 37 -17.05 2.78 5.26
N VAL A 38 -16.48 1.69 5.79
CA VAL A 38 -15.05 1.41 5.69
C VAL A 38 -14.76 0.67 4.41
N ASN A 39 -13.84 1.17 3.59
CA ASN A 39 -13.33 0.48 2.42
C ASN A 39 -11.94 -0.09 2.67
N ALA A 40 -11.60 -1.18 1.98
CA ALA A 40 -10.25 -1.76 1.98
C ALA A 40 -9.86 -2.26 0.58
N ALA A 41 -8.71 -1.82 0.05
CA ALA A 41 -8.22 -2.28 -1.25
C ALA A 41 -6.68 -2.38 -1.29
N PRO A 42 -6.11 -3.39 -1.99
CA PRO A 42 -4.65 -3.52 -2.12
C PRO A 42 -4.09 -2.72 -3.30
N PHE A 43 -2.98 -2.03 -3.07
CA PHE A 43 -2.24 -1.24 -4.06
C PHE A 43 -0.77 -1.66 -4.06
N SER A 44 -0.28 -2.14 -5.22
CA SER A 44 1.14 -2.50 -5.38
C SER A 44 1.99 -1.38 -6.01
N PHE A 45 1.38 -0.23 -6.32
CA PHE A 45 2.11 0.95 -6.74
C PHE A 45 2.35 1.78 -5.48
N PHE A 46 3.14 1.22 -4.58
CA PHE A 46 3.37 1.71 -3.22
C PHE A 46 4.86 1.75 -2.93
N ASN A 47 5.32 2.79 -2.22
CA ASN A 47 6.65 2.81 -1.60
C ASN A 47 6.72 3.89 -0.50
N VAL A 48 7.78 3.84 0.31
CA VAL A 48 8.25 5.00 1.08
C VAL A 48 8.90 5.99 0.10
N PHE A 49 8.77 7.29 0.36
CA PHE A 49 9.30 8.34 -0.52
C PHE A 49 10.34 9.24 0.17
N GLY A 50 10.12 9.62 1.42
CA GLY A 50 11.06 10.47 2.16
C GLY A 50 10.81 10.47 3.66
N GLU A 51 11.77 11.00 4.41
CA GLU A 51 11.81 11.01 5.87
C GLU A 51 11.47 12.38 6.49
N ASP A 52 11.64 13.49 5.75
CA ASP A 52 11.33 14.85 6.21
C ASP A 52 10.56 15.65 5.13
N PRO A 53 9.20 15.66 5.16
CA PRO A 53 8.36 14.89 6.07
C PRO A 53 8.35 13.38 5.75
N ALA A 54 8.05 12.56 6.77
CA ALA A 54 7.85 11.11 6.60
C ALA A 54 6.70 10.84 5.62
N THR A 55 7.01 10.32 4.44
CA THR A 55 6.08 10.24 3.32
C THR A 55 6.05 8.88 2.64
N VAL A 56 4.84 8.51 2.20
CA VAL A 56 4.57 7.34 1.36
C VAL A 56 3.88 7.78 0.08
N ILE A 57 4.01 6.96 -0.96
CA ILE A 57 3.35 7.17 -2.26
C ILE A 57 2.40 6.03 -2.59
N LEU A 58 1.26 6.36 -3.20
CA LEU A 58 0.29 5.40 -3.74
C LEU A 58 -0.11 5.77 -5.17
N GLY A 59 -0.04 4.82 -6.09
CA GLY A 59 -0.62 4.93 -7.42
C GLY A 59 -2.09 4.51 -7.40
N LEU A 60 -2.99 5.48 -7.45
CA LEU A 60 -4.44 5.26 -7.38
C LEU A 60 -5.02 5.15 -8.78
N GLU A 61 -5.32 3.92 -9.19
CA GLU A 61 -5.96 3.65 -10.49
C GLU A 61 -7.45 4.03 -10.47
N HIS A 62 -7.90 4.70 -11.54
CA HIS A 62 -9.30 5.03 -11.78
C HIS A 62 -10.00 3.95 -12.61
N ARG A 63 -11.33 3.95 -12.59
CA ARG A 63 -12.14 3.08 -13.46
C ARG A 63 -11.96 3.48 -14.93
N ALA A 64 -12.32 2.58 -15.84
CA ALA A 64 -12.44 2.92 -17.25
C ALA A 64 -13.34 4.17 -17.42
N GLY A 65 -12.92 5.12 -18.25
CA GLY A 65 -13.58 6.42 -18.38
C GLY A 65 -13.15 7.48 -17.35
N GLY A 66 -12.21 7.17 -16.44
CA GLY A 66 -11.59 8.13 -15.53
C GLY A 66 -12.32 8.35 -14.20
N ALA A 67 -13.42 7.63 -13.96
CA ALA A 67 -14.15 7.73 -12.70
C ALA A 67 -13.31 7.21 -11.52
N ARG A 68 -13.22 8.00 -10.45
CA ARG A 68 -12.43 7.67 -9.26
C ARG A 68 -12.96 6.43 -8.54
N LYS A 69 -12.05 5.56 -8.07
CA LYS A 69 -12.36 4.45 -7.16
C LYS A 69 -12.66 4.97 -5.76
N ASP A 70 -13.25 4.12 -4.94
CA ASP A 70 -13.82 4.45 -3.64
C ASP A 70 -12.73 4.93 -2.68
N THR A 71 -11.58 4.25 -2.66
CA THR A 71 -10.37 4.71 -1.97
C THR A 71 -9.99 6.14 -2.35
N THR A 72 -9.93 6.47 -3.64
CA THR A 72 -9.58 7.82 -4.11
C THR A 72 -10.61 8.86 -3.66
N ARG A 73 -11.91 8.57 -3.82
CA ARG A 73 -12.98 9.49 -3.40
C ARG A 73 -12.94 9.74 -1.89
N ASN A 74 -12.74 8.69 -1.10
CA ASN A 74 -12.68 8.78 0.36
C ASN A 74 -11.46 9.58 0.82
N ILE A 75 -10.28 9.38 0.20
CA ILE A 75 -9.07 10.14 0.53
C ILE A 75 -9.22 11.62 0.13
N ASP A 76 -9.85 11.91 -1.00
CA ASP A 76 -10.12 13.28 -1.41
C ASP A 76 -11.07 14.00 -0.45
N ALA A 77 -12.11 13.30 0.02
CA ALA A 77 -13.11 13.88 0.91
C ALA A 77 -12.58 14.04 2.35
N SER A 78 -11.83 13.05 2.85
CA SER A 78 -11.40 13.00 4.25
C SER A 78 -9.99 13.51 4.50
N GLY A 79 -9.11 13.45 3.49
CA GLY A 79 -7.68 13.66 3.64
C GLY A 79 -6.95 12.53 4.37
N GLU A 80 -7.60 11.41 4.69
CA GLU A 80 -7.08 10.39 5.61
C GLU A 80 -7.17 8.98 5.04
N PHE A 81 -6.18 8.15 5.38
CA PHE A 81 -6.16 6.72 5.05
C PHE A 81 -5.19 5.98 5.97
N VAL A 82 -5.28 4.66 5.98
CA VAL A 82 -4.32 3.79 6.68
C VAL A 82 -3.75 2.78 5.70
N VAL A 83 -2.42 2.60 5.71
CA VAL A 83 -1.73 1.55 4.97
C VAL A 83 -1.49 0.36 5.89
N ASN A 84 -2.18 -0.74 5.68
CA ASN A 84 -1.98 -1.99 6.41
C ASN A 84 -0.99 -2.88 5.65
N ILE A 85 -0.04 -3.47 6.37
CA ILE A 85 0.97 -4.36 5.80
C ILE A 85 0.50 -5.81 6.00
N ALA A 86 0.39 -6.56 4.90
CA ALA A 86 -0.04 -7.96 4.94
C ALA A 86 1.17 -8.91 4.92
N THR A 87 1.09 -10.00 5.69
CA THR A 87 2.01 -11.14 5.61
C THR A 87 1.45 -12.23 4.69
N PRO A 88 2.23 -13.29 4.35
CA PRO A 88 1.75 -14.37 3.50
C PRO A 88 0.42 -14.99 3.96
N ALA A 89 0.20 -15.11 5.27
CA ALA A 89 -1.04 -15.65 5.84
C ALA A 89 -2.28 -14.81 5.48
N LEU A 90 -2.12 -13.49 5.35
CA LEU A 90 -3.20 -12.54 5.05
C LEU A 90 -3.44 -12.35 3.54
N THR A 91 -2.64 -12.98 2.67
CA THR A 91 -2.67 -12.73 1.23
C THR A 91 -4.04 -13.01 0.61
N LYS A 92 -4.71 -14.10 1.02
CA LYS A 92 -6.03 -14.45 0.49
C LYS A 92 -7.08 -13.41 0.87
N ALA A 93 -7.08 -12.95 2.13
CA ALA A 93 -8.00 -11.92 2.61
C ALA A 93 -7.75 -10.59 1.88
N MET A 94 -6.49 -10.17 1.78
CA MET A 94 -6.09 -8.97 1.05
C MET A 94 -6.50 -9.00 -0.42
N VAL A 95 -6.30 -10.12 -1.12
CA VAL A 95 -6.72 -10.26 -2.52
C VAL A 95 -8.24 -10.21 -2.66
N ALA A 96 -8.98 -10.79 -1.72
CA ALA A 96 -10.45 -10.79 -1.74
C ALA A 96 -11.04 -9.36 -1.68
N THR A 97 -10.35 -8.40 -1.05
CA THR A 97 -10.79 -7.00 -1.02
C THR A 97 -10.55 -6.25 -2.34
N ALA A 98 -9.91 -6.87 -3.34
CA ALA A 98 -9.76 -6.28 -4.67
C ALA A 98 -11.00 -6.48 -5.57
N ALA A 99 -11.98 -7.29 -5.15
CA ALA A 99 -13.23 -7.49 -5.88
C ALA A 99 -14.13 -6.25 -5.81
N ALA A 100 -15.12 -6.17 -6.71
CA ALA A 100 -16.05 -5.05 -6.76
C ALA A 100 -17.20 -5.26 -5.77
N TYR A 101 -17.11 -4.63 -4.60
CA TYR A 101 -18.20 -4.59 -3.61
C TYR A 101 -19.04 -3.32 -3.76
N GLY A 102 -20.25 -3.33 -3.20
CA GLY A 102 -21.09 -2.14 -3.09
C GLY A 102 -20.44 -1.06 -2.22
N ALA A 103 -20.65 0.20 -2.59
CA ALA A 103 -20.10 1.34 -1.85
C ALA A 103 -20.75 1.52 -0.46
N ASP A 104 -21.87 0.84 -0.21
CA ASP A 104 -22.70 0.85 0.99
C ASP A 104 -22.33 -0.23 2.02
N GLU A 105 -21.65 -1.30 1.62
CA GLU A 105 -21.21 -2.38 2.53
C GLU A 105 -19.71 -2.26 2.87
N GLY A 106 -18.87 -1.95 1.88
CA GLY A 106 -17.42 -1.90 2.05
C GLY A 106 -16.78 -3.28 2.24
N GLU A 107 -15.52 -3.41 1.81
CA GLU A 107 -14.86 -4.72 1.71
C GLU A 107 -14.61 -5.41 3.07
N PRO A 108 -14.22 -4.72 4.15
CA PRO A 108 -14.03 -5.35 5.46
C PRO A 108 -15.30 -5.98 6.02
N ALA A 109 -16.46 -5.31 5.91
CA ALA A 109 -17.71 -5.85 6.42
C ALA A 109 -18.16 -7.07 5.60
N ALA A 110 -18.14 -6.96 4.27
CA ALA A 110 -18.51 -8.06 3.36
C ALA A 110 -17.65 -9.32 3.54
N LEU A 111 -16.39 -9.15 3.96
CA LEU A 111 -15.42 -10.25 4.12
C LEU A 111 -15.22 -10.66 5.59
N GLY A 112 -15.91 -10.04 6.55
CA GLY A 112 -15.76 -10.32 7.97
C GLY A 112 -14.36 -9.99 8.51
N LEU A 113 -13.67 -9.00 7.95
CA LEU A 113 -12.35 -8.57 8.39
C LEU A 113 -12.49 -7.68 9.64
N ALA A 114 -11.83 -8.09 10.72
CA ALA A 114 -11.80 -7.30 11.94
C ALA A 114 -11.04 -5.98 11.72
N THR A 115 -11.57 -4.90 12.29
CA THR A 115 -10.95 -3.57 12.28
C THR A 115 -10.66 -3.12 13.70
N ALA A 116 -9.67 -2.23 13.85
CA ALA A 116 -9.33 -1.58 15.10
C ALA A 116 -9.22 -0.07 14.88
N ALA A 117 -9.57 0.72 15.89
CA ALA A 117 -9.47 2.17 15.80
C ALA A 117 -8.02 2.62 15.61
N SER A 118 -7.85 3.62 14.74
CA SER A 118 -6.61 4.37 14.56
C SER A 118 -6.50 5.48 15.61
N VAL A 119 -5.29 5.98 15.86
CA VAL A 119 -5.02 6.98 16.92
C VAL A 119 -4.98 8.41 16.39
N LYS A 120 -4.50 8.61 15.15
CA LYS A 120 -4.17 9.89 14.51
C LYS A 120 -5.06 10.22 13.32
N VAL A 121 -5.79 9.25 12.79
CA VAL A 121 -6.69 9.40 11.62
C VAL A 121 -8.03 8.69 11.86
N ARG A 122 -9.08 9.05 11.11
CA ARG A 122 -10.42 8.44 11.27
C ARG A 122 -10.56 7.02 10.69
N PRO A 123 -10.04 6.69 9.49
CA PRO A 123 -10.18 5.34 8.96
C PRO A 123 -9.54 4.32 9.90
N PRO A 124 -10.22 3.20 10.21
CA PRO A 124 -9.67 2.20 11.10
C PRO A 124 -8.55 1.41 10.39
N ARG A 125 -7.67 0.79 11.17
CA ARG A 125 -6.71 -0.20 10.69
C ARG A 125 -7.35 -1.60 10.68
N LEU A 126 -6.78 -2.51 9.91
CA LEU A 126 -7.16 -3.93 9.95
C LEU A 126 -6.53 -4.57 11.19
N ALA A 127 -7.34 -5.22 12.01
CA ALA A 127 -6.91 -5.72 13.32
C ALA A 127 -5.83 -6.79 13.21
N ASP A 128 -5.94 -7.65 12.20
CA ASP A 128 -5.00 -8.77 11.98
C ASP A 128 -3.72 -8.34 11.24
N ALA A 129 -3.64 -7.11 10.74
CA ALA A 129 -2.43 -6.63 10.08
C ALA A 129 -1.32 -6.38 11.12
N PRO A 130 -0.12 -6.96 10.97
CA PRO A 130 0.97 -6.80 11.95
C PRO A 130 1.49 -5.37 12.04
N VAL A 131 1.33 -4.55 11.00
CA VAL A 131 1.70 -3.14 10.98
C VAL A 131 0.66 -2.34 10.22
N ALA A 132 0.32 -1.16 10.73
CA ALA A 132 -0.54 -0.18 10.08
C ALA A 132 0.07 1.23 10.18
N ILE A 133 0.17 1.91 9.04
CA ILE A 133 0.71 3.26 8.92
C ILE A 133 -0.47 4.21 8.74
N GLU A 134 -0.65 5.12 9.69
CA GLU A 134 -1.71 6.12 9.66
C GLU A 134 -1.26 7.33 8.85
N CYS A 135 -2.03 7.72 7.84
CA CYS A 135 -1.59 8.66 6.83
C CYS A 135 -2.57 9.81 6.59
N ARG A 136 -2.01 10.99 6.29
CA ARG A 136 -2.75 12.16 5.81
C ARG A 136 -2.31 12.54 4.41
N LYS A 137 -3.25 12.84 3.53
CA LYS A 137 -2.96 13.32 2.17
C LYS A 137 -2.17 14.64 2.24
N ILE A 138 -1.06 14.70 1.53
CA ILE A 138 -0.35 15.95 1.23
C ILE A 138 -0.82 16.48 -0.12
N VAL A 139 -0.66 15.67 -1.17
CA VAL A 139 -0.99 16.06 -2.55
C VAL A 139 -1.35 14.83 -3.38
N ALA A 140 -2.21 15.01 -4.39
CA ALA A 140 -2.44 14.03 -5.44
C ALA A 140 -2.17 14.67 -6.81
N LEU A 141 -1.38 14.00 -7.64
CA LEU A 141 -0.95 14.47 -8.96
C LEU A 141 -1.44 13.50 -10.04
N ALA A 142 -2.29 13.97 -10.95
CA ALA A 142 -2.74 13.19 -12.10
C ALA A 142 -1.87 13.50 -13.32
N PHE A 143 -1.29 12.47 -13.92
CA PHE A 143 -0.52 12.58 -15.18
C PHE A 143 -1.33 12.11 -16.41
N GLY A 144 -2.59 11.73 -16.18
CA GLY A 144 -3.54 11.25 -17.17
C GLY A 144 -4.85 10.83 -16.50
N PRO A 145 -5.86 10.43 -17.27
CA PRO A 145 -7.20 10.13 -16.73
C PRO A 145 -7.27 8.83 -15.92
N GLY A 146 -6.33 7.91 -16.13
CA GLY A 146 -6.40 6.55 -15.58
C GLY A 146 -5.75 6.36 -14.22
N ARG A 147 -4.90 7.29 -13.76
CA ARG A 147 -4.19 7.14 -12.49
C ARG A 147 -3.68 8.48 -11.97
N GLU A 148 -3.72 8.65 -10.66
CA GLU A 148 -3.02 9.70 -9.94
C GLU A 148 -2.00 9.12 -8.95
N VAL A 149 -0.93 9.89 -8.70
CA VAL A 149 0.05 9.62 -7.66
C VAL A 149 -0.35 10.42 -6.43
N LEU A 150 -0.73 9.71 -5.37
CA LEU A 150 -0.97 10.27 -4.05
C LEU A 150 0.34 10.28 -3.26
N VAL A 151 0.68 11.42 -2.68
CA VAL A 151 1.69 11.55 -1.62
C VAL A 151 0.95 11.75 -0.30
N GLY A 152 1.23 10.87 0.67
CA GLY A 152 0.70 10.97 2.03
C GLY A 152 1.80 11.09 3.07
N GLN A 153 1.56 11.90 4.09
CA GLN A 153 2.39 11.97 5.29
C GLN A 153 2.04 10.80 6.21
N ALA A 154 3.03 10.01 6.62
CA ALA A 154 2.89 9.05 7.70
C ALA A 154 2.90 9.80 9.04
N VAL A 155 1.81 9.73 9.79
CA VAL A 155 1.59 10.49 11.04
C VAL A 155 1.41 9.59 12.27
N GLY A 156 1.35 8.27 12.07
CA GLY A 156 1.27 7.27 13.11
C GLY A 156 1.68 5.89 12.60
N LEU A 157 2.16 5.04 13.50
CA LEU A 157 2.57 3.67 13.21
C LEU A 157 2.07 2.77 14.34
N ALA A 158 1.15 1.87 14.02
CA ALA A 158 0.71 0.81 14.92
C ALA A 158 1.33 -0.51 14.49
N ALA A 159 1.73 -1.34 15.45
CA ALA A 159 2.28 -2.65 15.19
C ALA A 159 1.81 -3.66 16.23
N ARG A 160 1.87 -4.96 15.89
CA ARG A 160 1.70 -6.04 16.86
C ARG A 160 2.83 -6.00 17.90
N ASP A 161 2.56 -6.51 19.09
CA ASP A 161 3.54 -6.56 20.17
C ASP A 161 4.83 -7.26 19.74
N GLY A 162 5.97 -6.66 20.13
CA GLY A 162 7.31 -7.19 19.86
C GLY A 162 7.85 -6.93 18.45
N LEU A 163 7.03 -6.44 17.50
CA LEU A 163 7.51 -6.15 16.13
C LEU A 163 8.37 -4.88 16.07
N ILE A 164 8.03 -3.85 16.88
CA ILE A 164 8.76 -2.59 16.96
C ILE A 164 9.30 -2.41 18.38
N ASP A 165 10.61 -2.22 18.48
CA ASP A 165 11.27 -1.67 19.67
C ASP A 165 11.28 -0.14 19.53
N ALA A 166 10.40 0.52 20.28
CA ALA A 166 10.23 1.97 20.22
C ALA A 166 11.39 2.76 20.85
N ASP A 167 12.12 2.14 21.80
CA ASP A 167 13.27 2.79 22.45
C ASP A 167 14.49 2.80 21.52
N ARG A 168 14.65 1.73 20.72
CA ARG A 168 15.75 1.57 19.75
C ARG A 168 15.41 1.98 18.32
N LEU A 169 14.14 2.26 18.05
CA LEU A 169 13.58 2.50 16.71
C LEU A 169 13.95 1.37 15.73
N HIS A 170 13.79 0.14 16.20
CA HIS A 170 14.15 -1.07 15.45
C HIS A 170 12.91 -1.91 15.13
N VAL A 171 12.88 -2.50 13.95
CA VAL A 171 11.81 -3.39 13.48
C VAL A 171 12.36 -4.80 13.34
N ASP A 172 11.75 -5.76 14.01
CA ASP A 172 12.05 -7.18 13.88
C ASP A 172 10.81 -7.94 13.37
N TRP A 173 10.90 -8.45 12.15
CA TRP A 173 9.82 -9.24 11.56
C TRP A 173 9.81 -10.70 12.03
N GLY A 174 10.87 -11.18 12.70
CA GLY A 174 10.98 -12.56 13.17
C GLY A 174 10.83 -13.60 12.05
N GLY A 175 11.19 -13.24 10.81
CA GLY A 175 11.01 -14.07 9.61
C GLY A 175 9.60 -14.06 9.00
N ASP A 176 8.60 -13.44 9.63
CA ASP A 176 7.24 -13.27 9.10
C ASP A 176 7.15 -12.02 8.23
N TRP A 177 7.96 -11.99 7.18
CA TRP A 177 8.09 -10.82 6.30
C TRP A 177 6.79 -10.46 5.57
N PRO A 178 6.61 -9.17 5.19
CA PRO A 178 5.49 -8.76 4.35
C PRO A 178 5.41 -9.54 3.02
N VAL A 179 4.20 -9.72 2.52
CA VAL A 179 4.00 -10.30 1.19
C VAL A 179 4.42 -9.32 0.09
N ALA A 180 5.10 -9.83 -0.93
CA ALA A 180 5.48 -9.08 -2.11
C ALA A 180 4.54 -9.38 -3.29
N ARG A 181 4.25 -8.37 -4.11
CA ARG A 181 3.53 -8.52 -5.38
C ARG A 181 4.52 -8.65 -6.54
N LEU A 182 4.27 -9.62 -7.43
CA LEU A 182 4.98 -9.80 -8.69
C LEU A 182 4.11 -9.32 -9.87
N PHE A 183 4.26 -9.91 -11.05
CA PHE A 183 3.38 -9.66 -12.19
C PHE A 183 2.07 -10.43 -12.11
N ALA A 184 1.05 -9.93 -12.81
CA ALA A 184 -0.28 -10.53 -12.86
C ALA A 184 -0.83 -10.82 -11.45
N ASP A 185 -1.24 -12.06 -11.18
CA ASP A 185 -1.85 -12.58 -9.97
C ASP A 185 -0.83 -13.23 -9.00
N ARG A 186 0.47 -13.04 -9.25
CA ARG A 186 1.53 -13.73 -8.49
C ARG A 186 2.02 -12.91 -7.30
N TYR A 187 2.29 -13.61 -6.21
CA TYR A 187 2.83 -13.07 -4.96
C TYR A 187 4.08 -13.88 -4.56
N ALA A 188 4.94 -13.26 -3.77
CA ALA A 188 6.17 -13.88 -3.25
C ALA A 188 6.25 -13.74 -1.73
N ARG A 189 6.87 -14.74 -1.10
CA ARG A 189 7.42 -14.60 0.25
C ARG A 189 8.78 -13.92 0.14
N LEU A 190 9.11 -13.07 1.10
CA LEU A 190 10.46 -12.52 1.23
C LEU A 190 11.28 -13.46 2.11
N GLU A 191 12.56 -13.58 1.79
CA GLU A 191 13.57 -14.26 2.59
C GLU A 191 14.77 -13.31 2.71
N GLU A 192 15.35 -13.23 3.90
CA GLU A 192 16.62 -12.53 4.09
C GLU A 192 17.73 -13.40 3.50
N ILE A 193 18.66 -12.80 2.75
CA ILE A 193 19.79 -13.52 2.15
C ILE A 193 21.00 -13.35 3.07
N ASP A 194 21.79 -12.31 2.83
CA ASP A 194 22.99 -11.99 3.61
C ASP A 194 22.99 -10.50 3.97
N ARG A 195 23.75 -10.16 5.02
CA ARG A 195 24.00 -8.76 5.36
C ARG A 195 25.07 -8.19 4.44
N HIS A 196 24.69 -7.20 3.65
CA HIS A 196 25.60 -6.47 2.77
C HIS A 196 25.79 -5.03 3.27
N PRO A 197 26.68 -4.79 4.25
CA PRO A 197 26.96 -3.42 4.71
C PRO A 197 27.59 -2.60 3.58
N ILE A 198 27.31 -1.29 3.56
CA ILE A 198 27.95 -0.37 2.62
C ILE A 198 29.47 -0.42 2.85
N PRO A 199 30.28 -0.75 1.84
CA PRO A 199 31.73 -0.79 2.00
C PRO A 199 32.29 0.60 2.33
N THR A 200 33.20 0.67 3.30
CA THR A 200 33.95 1.90 3.58
C THR A 200 35.11 2.04 2.60
N VAL A 201 35.22 3.18 1.93
CA VAL A 201 36.43 3.53 1.18
C VAL A 201 37.45 4.12 2.16
N PRO A 202 38.68 3.58 2.25
CA PRO A 202 39.72 4.17 3.11
C PRO A 202 39.96 5.64 2.75
N ALA A 203 40.14 6.50 3.76
CA ALA A 203 40.60 7.86 3.53
C ALA A 203 41.99 7.83 2.86
N LYS A 204 42.20 8.69 1.86
CA LYS A 204 43.50 8.87 1.20
C LYS A 204 44.53 9.49 2.14
#